data_AF-A0A0J6SRW1-F1
#
_entry.id   AF-A0A0J6SRW1-F1
#
_cell.length_a   1.000
_cell.length_b   1.000
_cell.length_c   1.000
_cell.angle_alpha   90.00
_cell.angle_beta   90.00
_cell.angle_gamma   90.00
#
_symmetry.space_group_name_H-M   'P 1'
#
loop_
_entity.id
_entity.type
_entity.pdbx_description
1 polymer ?
#
loop_
_entity_poly.entity_id
_entity_poly.type
_entity_poly.pdbx_seq_one_letter_code
_entity_poly.pdbx_strand_id
1 'polypeptide(L)'
;MTEAPAFIENRTFAEIRVGDTASLTRTLRAQDISLFAAASGDVNPAHLDRDYAATDRFHGVIAHGFWGGSLISAVLGTELPGPGTVYLAQSLRFLRPVRIGDAITARVTVREKHEDRARLIMDCACLDAAGEPVITGQAEVLAPTEKVRRPRVLLPEIHLHERGAAWRKLVEAASVLTPIRTAVVHPCDALSLSGALAAARAGLIVPVLIGPQAKIVAAAMAAGESLDGVAIVDAPHSHAAAEQAVTLARMGAVAALMKGALHTDEILSAALAKATGLRTERRMSHVYALDVPHYRKPLFLTDAAVNIAPTLEEKRDIVQNAIDLCRTLGIAEPKAAILSAVETVATKLGSTLDAAALCKMAERGQITGGRIDGPLAFDTAVSREAARAKGLLDKGLGGAVAGDADILVAPDLVSSNMLAKQLIHLAGAEAAGLILGARVPIVLTSRADGAEIRAASCALAQLFVHGDSTASPGAAPCPDTQPTEAAA
;
A
#
# COMPACT_ATOMS: atom_id res chain seq x y z
N MET A 1 5.32 -33.26 -6.16
CA MET A 1 6.48 -32.37 -6.05
C MET A 1 7.61 -33.20 -5.47
N THR A 2 8.64 -33.51 -6.24
CA THR A 2 9.86 -34.13 -5.74
C THR A 2 10.52 -33.13 -4.79
N GLU A 3 10.73 -33.50 -3.53
CA GLU A 3 11.49 -32.66 -2.58
C GLU A 3 12.85 -32.33 -3.21
N ALA A 4 13.19 -31.03 -3.24
CA ALA A 4 14.52 -30.62 -3.66
C ALA A 4 15.55 -31.27 -2.73
N PRO A 5 16.68 -31.78 -3.26
CA PRO A 5 17.67 -32.46 -2.44
C PRO A 5 18.18 -31.55 -1.31
N ALA A 6 18.27 -32.11 -0.10
CA ALA A 6 18.67 -31.38 1.11
C ALA A 6 20.11 -30.82 1.06
N PHE A 7 20.92 -31.29 0.10
CA PHE A 7 22.32 -30.89 -0.08
C PHE A 7 22.57 -30.49 -1.53
N ILE A 8 23.51 -29.56 -1.71
CA ILE A 8 24.20 -29.34 -2.97
C ILE A 8 25.54 -30.06 -2.92
N GLU A 9 25.91 -30.72 -4.02
CA GLU A 9 27.12 -31.52 -4.14
C GLU A 9 27.74 -31.32 -5.52
N ASN A 10 29.06 -31.15 -5.56
CA ASN A 10 29.77 -30.94 -6.81
C ASN A 10 30.18 -32.26 -7.48
N ARG A 11 30.57 -32.17 -8.75
CA ARG A 11 31.41 -33.15 -9.42
C ARG A 11 32.82 -32.60 -9.53
N THR A 12 33.80 -33.36 -9.06
CA THR A 12 35.20 -32.91 -9.15
C THR A 12 35.65 -32.92 -10.61
N PHE A 13 36.70 -32.17 -10.92
CA PHE A 13 37.30 -32.17 -12.26
C PHE A 13 37.62 -33.59 -12.75
N ALA A 14 38.08 -34.49 -11.87
CA ALA A 14 38.35 -35.88 -12.22
C ALA A 14 37.08 -36.69 -12.57
N GLU A 15 35.95 -36.39 -11.92
CA GLU A 15 34.66 -37.05 -12.14
C GLU A 15 33.94 -36.58 -13.41
N ILE A 16 34.31 -35.41 -13.94
CA ILE A 16 33.68 -34.78 -15.10
C ILE A 16 34.30 -35.29 -16.41
N ARG A 17 33.43 -35.61 -17.37
CA ARG A 17 33.74 -36.08 -18.72
C ARG A 17 33.19 -35.11 -19.77
N VAL A 18 33.85 -35.05 -20.91
CA VAL A 18 33.31 -34.37 -22.10
C VAL A 18 31.97 -35.01 -22.47
N GLY A 19 30.97 -34.19 -22.79
CA GLY A 19 29.59 -34.60 -23.04
C GLY A 19 28.70 -34.66 -21.80
N ASP A 20 29.23 -34.50 -20.58
CA ASP A 20 28.39 -34.40 -19.39
C ASP A 20 27.48 -33.17 -19.46
N THR A 21 26.23 -33.33 -19.06
CA THR A 21 25.22 -32.26 -19.09
C THR A 21 24.52 -32.10 -17.75
N ALA A 22 24.15 -30.86 -17.42
CA ALA A 22 23.18 -30.57 -16.38
C ALA A 22 22.22 -29.48 -16.83
N SER A 23 21.04 -29.44 -16.23
CA SER A 23 20.05 -28.42 -16.53
C SER A 23 19.14 -28.12 -15.36
N LEU A 24 18.60 -26.90 -15.36
CA LEU A 24 17.49 -26.50 -14.49
C LEU A 24 16.42 -25.78 -15.32
N THR A 25 15.18 -25.88 -14.86
CA THR A 25 14.04 -25.22 -15.50
C THR A 25 13.41 -24.24 -14.53
N ARG A 26 13.12 -23.02 -15.00
CA ARG A 26 12.39 -21.99 -14.24
C ARG A 26 11.39 -21.28 -15.14
N THR A 27 10.19 -21.07 -14.62
CA THR A 27 9.18 -20.23 -15.27
C THR A 27 9.41 -18.77 -14.92
N LEU A 28 9.49 -17.90 -15.93
CA LEU A 28 9.64 -16.46 -15.71
C LEU A 28 8.37 -15.87 -15.10
N ARG A 29 8.51 -15.23 -13.94
CA ARG A 29 7.43 -14.51 -13.25
C ARG A 29 7.63 -13.00 -13.36
N ALA A 30 6.56 -12.23 -13.24
CA ALA A 30 6.65 -10.76 -13.17
C ALA A 30 7.59 -10.31 -12.02
N GLN A 31 7.54 -11.00 -10.88
CA GLN A 31 8.43 -10.76 -9.73
C GLN A 31 9.91 -10.92 -10.09
N ASP A 32 10.26 -11.83 -11.00
CA ASP A 32 11.65 -12.06 -11.40
C ASP A 32 12.20 -10.86 -12.16
N ILE A 33 11.38 -10.23 -13.01
CA ILE A 33 11.74 -9.02 -13.78
C ILE A 33 11.96 -7.85 -12.82
N SER A 34 11.03 -7.62 -11.89
CA SER A 34 11.15 -6.57 -10.88
C SER A 34 12.37 -6.77 -9.98
N LEU A 35 12.64 -8.02 -9.54
CA LEU A 35 13.81 -8.34 -8.73
C LEU A 35 15.11 -8.14 -9.52
N PHE A 36 15.14 -8.54 -10.78
CA PHE A 36 16.31 -8.36 -11.64
C PHE A 36 16.58 -6.88 -11.89
N ALA A 37 15.56 -6.07 -12.18
CA ALA A 37 15.68 -4.62 -12.31
C ALA A 37 16.21 -3.98 -11.02
N ALA A 38 15.69 -4.37 -9.86
CA ALA A 38 16.15 -3.86 -8.57
C ALA A 38 17.61 -4.23 -8.26
N ALA A 39 18.03 -5.45 -8.60
CA ALA A 39 19.40 -5.92 -8.37
C ALA A 39 20.41 -5.38 -9.38
N SER A 40 20.01 -5.17 -10.64
CA SER A 40 20.90 -4.74 -11.72
C SER A 40 20.92 -3.23 -11.97
N GLY A 41 19.88 -2.51 -11.54
CA GLY A 41 19.63 -1.11 -11.89
C GLY A 41 19.07 -0.91 -13.31
N ASP A 42 18.82 -1.99 -14.06
CA ASP A 42 18.27 -1.90 -15.42
C ASP A 42 16.75 -1.65 -15.38
N VAL A 43 16.40 -0.37 -15.44
CA VAL A 43 15.02 0.14 -15.47
C VAL A 43 14.51 0.42 -16.88
N ASN A 44 15.05 -0.24 -17.92
CA ASN A 44 14.61 -0.04 -19.29
C ASN A 44 13.08 -0.27 -19.42
N PRO A 45 12.32 0.69 -20.00
CA PRO A 45 10.87 0.59 -20.15
C PRO A 45 10.38 -0.69 -20.85
N ALA A 46 11.18 -1.29 -21.74
CA ALA A 46 10.86 -2.57 -22.39
C ALA A 46 10.60 -3.73 -21.39
N HIS A 47 11.08 -3.60 -20.16
CA HIS A 47 10.94 -4.61 -19.09
C HIS A 47 9.89 -4.23 -18.03
N LEU A 48 9.61 -2.94 -17.84
CA LEU A 48 8.85 -2.46 -16.67
C LEU A 48 7.56 -1.72 -17.02
N ASP A 49 7.45 -1.17 -18.24
CA ASP A 49 6.32 -0.37 -18.67
C ASP A 49 5.51 -1.15 -19.71
N ARG A 50 4.26 -1.48 -19.37
CA ARG A 50 3.37 -2.25 -20.25
C ARG A 50 2.91 -1.44 -21.45
N ASP A 51 2.69 -0.14 -21.29
CA ASP A 51 2.18 0.74 -22.33
C ASP A 51 3.28 1.03 -23.37
N TYR A 52 4.51 1.24 -22.89
CA TYR A 52 5.69 1.30 -23.75
C TYR A 52 5.96 -0.06 -24.43
N ALA A 53 5.97 -1.17 -23.69
CA ALA A 53 6.28 -2.47 -24.25
C ALA A 53 5.23 -2.98 -25.26
N ALA A 54 3.97 -2.53 -25.14
CA ALA A 54 2.91 -2.83 -26.10
C ALA A 54 3.11 -2.15 -27.46
N THR A 55 3.81 -1.02 -27.49
CA THR A 55 4.11 -0.25 -28.72
C THR A 55 5.50 -0.54 -29.28
N ASP A 56 6.39 -1.16 -28.50
CA ASP A 56 7.70 -1.61 -28.93
C ASP A 56 7.62 -2.90 -29.78
N ARG A 57 8.68 -3.18 -30.55
CA ARG A 57 8.80 -4.29 -31.51
C ARG A 57 8.48 -5.68 -30.93
N PHE A 58 8.53 -5.82 -29.61
CA PHE A 58 8.33 -7.08 -28.89
C PHE A 58 6.88 -7.33 -28.46
N HIS A 59 6.01 -6.31 -28.57
CA HIS A 59 4.57 -6.34 -28.31
C HIS A 59 4.21 -6.96 -26.94
N GLY A 60 4.90 -6.52 -25.89
CA GLY A 60 4.70 -6.96 -24.51
C GLY A 60 6.00 -6.99 -23.69
N VAL A 61 5.84 -7.08 -22.37
CA VAL A 61 6.96 -7.10 -21.42
C VAL A 61 7.81 -8.37 -21.60
N ILE A 62 9.11 -8.18 -21.80
CA ILE A 62 10.10 -9.26 -21.95
C ILE A 62 11.06 -9.26 -20.76
N ALA A 63 11.68 -10.40 -20.44
CA ALA A 63 12.74 -10.47 -19.45
C ALA A 63 14.00 -9.71 -19.89
N HIS A 64 14.76 -9.20 -18.91
CA HIS A 64 16.17 -8.85 -19.10
C HIS A 64 16.91 -10.06 -19.64
N GLY A 65 17.63 -9.94 -20.76
CA GLY A 65 18.31 -11.09 -21.38
C GLY A 65 19.22 -11.83 -20.40
N PHE A 66 19.87 -11.10 -19.50
CA PHE A 66 20.77 -11.65 -18.49
C PHE A 66 20.07 -12.42 -17.36
N TRP A 67 18.73 -12.35 -17.25
CA TRP A 67 17.96 -13.27 -16.41
C TRP A 67 18.23 -14.73 -16.81
N GLY A 68 18.25 -15.04 -18.11
CA GLY A 68 18.62 -16.38 -18.58
C GLY A 68 20.09 -16.71 -18.31
N GLY A 69 20.98 -15.72 -18.41
CA GLY A 69 22.38 -15.85 -17.97
C GLY A 69 22.53 -16.22 -16.50
N SER A 70 21.67 -15.67 -15.63
CA SER A 70 21.65 -16.03 -14.20
C SER A 70 21.24 -17.49 -13.96
N LEU A 71 20.39 -18.06 -14.82
CA LEU A 71 20.03 -19.49 -14.75
C LEU A 71 21.23 -20.37 -15.12
N ILE A 72 22.00 -19.99 -16.14
CA ILE A 72 23.26 -20.67 -16.49
C ILE A 72 24.23 -20.63 -15.30
N SER A 73 24.38 -19.46 -14.67
CA SER A 73 25.19 -19.31 -13.45
C SER A 73 24.73 -20.25 -12.33
N ALA A 74 23.42 -20.42 -12.16
CA ALA A 74 22.88 -21.33 -11.15
C ALA A 74 23.21 -22.79 -11.47
N VAL A 75 23.07 -23.25 -12.73
CA VAL A 75 23.47 -24.61 -13.13
C VAL A 75 24.95 -24.86 -12.86
N LEU A 76 25.82 -23.91 -13.22
CA LEU A 76 27.26 -24.02 -13.01
C LEU A 76 27.63 -24.10 -11.53
N GLY A 77 26.99 -23.27 -10.70
CA GLY A 77 27.28 -23.18 -9.26
C GLY A 77 26.64 -24.26 -8.40
N THR A 78 25.56 -24.91 -8.85
CA THR A 78 24.82 -25.89 -8.02
C THR A 78 24.75 -27.30 -8.58
N GLU A 79 24.84 -27.50 -9.90
CA GLU A 79 24.65 -28.80 -10.54
C GLU A 79 25.92 -29.33 -11.23
N LEU A 80 26.52 -28.58 -12.15
CA LEU A 80 27.68 -29.01 -12.93
C LEU A 80 28.57 -27.83 -13.34
N PRO A 81 29.81 -27.73 -12.82
CA PRO A 81 30.46 -28.65 -11.88
C PRO A 81 29.84 -28.65 -10.48
N GLY A 82 29.13 -27.58 -10.09
CA GLY A 82 28.50 -27.46 -8.78
C GLY A 82 29.36 -26.68 -7.76
N PRO A 83 29.12 -26.85 -6.44
CA PRO A 83 29.80 -26.10 -5.39
C PRO A 83 31.33 -26.04 -5.52
N GLY A 84 31.90 -24.85 -5.39
CA GLY A 84 33.35 -24.62 -5.55
C GLY A 84 33.79 -24.30 -6.99
N THR A 85 32.86 -24.27 -7.94
CA THR A 85 33.13 -23.78 -9.30
C THR A 85 33.51 -22.29 -9.28
N VAL A 86 34.59 -21.93 -9.99
CA VAL A 86 34.96 -20.53 -10.24
C VAL A 86 34.58 -20.17 -11.67
N TYR A 87 33.70 -19.19 -11.82
CA TYR A 87 33.17 -18.75 -13.11
C TYR A 87 34.08 -17.68 -13.74
N LEU A 88 34.83 -18.05 -14.78
CA LEU A 88 35.90 -17.20 -15.34
C LEU A 88 35.39 -16.30 -16.47
N ALA A 89 34.62 -16.85 -17.40
CA ALA A 89 34.10 -16.10 -18.54
C ALA A 89 32.76 -16.67 -19.02
N GLN A 90 31.93 -15.80 -19.59
CA GLN A 90 30.68 -16.18 -20.22
C GLN A 90 30.47 -15.36 -21.50
N SER A 91 30.11 -16.03 -22.59
CA SER A 91 29.58 -15.41 -23.80
C SER A 91 28.10 -15.74 -23.96
N LEU A 92 27.27 -14.79 -24.40
CA LEU A 92 25.84 -15.01 -24.63
C LEU A 92 25.42 -14.39 -25.96
N ARG A 93 24.56 -15.11 -26.69
CA ARG A 93 23.82 -14.64 -27.85
C ARG A 93 22.33 -14.79 -27.55
N PHE A 94 21.64 -13.65 -27.52
CA PHE A 94 20.19 -13.58 -27.29
C PHE A 94 19.48 -13.74 -28.63
N LEU A 95 18.85 -14.89 -28.86
CA LEU A 95 18.24 -15.23 -30.14
C LEU A 95 16.78 -14.79 -30.18
N ARG A 96 16.07 -14.95 -29.07
CA ARG A 96 14.62 -14.69 -28.98
C ARG A 96 14.26 -14.12 -27.60
N PRO A 97 13.22 -13.26 -27.51
CA PRO A 97 12.75 -12.74 -26.24
C PRO A 97 12.10 -13.82 -25.38
N VAL A 98 12.27 -13.72 -24.06
CA VAL A 98 11.57 -14.55 -23.07
C VAL A 98 10.45 -13.73 -22.45
N ARG A 99 9.24 -14.28 -22.39
CA ARG A 99 8.02 -13.63 -21.87
C ARG A 99 7.58 -14.21 -20.54
N ILE A 100 6.81 -13.42 -19.79
CA ILE A 100 6.23 -13.86 -18.52
C ILE A 100 5.37 -15.11 -18.77
N GLY A 101 5.59 -16.16 -17.97
CA GLY A 101 4.94 -17.46 -18.12
C GLY A 101 5.76 -18.48 -18.92
N ASP A 102 6.79 -18.07 -19.64
CA ASP A 102 7.66 -19.00 -20.37
C ASP A 102 8.47 -19.86 -19.39
N ALA A 103 8.44 -21.17 -19.59
CA ALA A 103 9.31 -22.12 -18.90
C ALA A 103 10.64 -22.24 -19.65
N ILE A 104 11.72 -21.73 -19.04
CA ILE A 104 13.05 -21.74 -19.64
C ILE A 104 13.92 -22.78 -18.95
N THR A 105 14.52 -23.66 -19.76
CA THR A 105 15.48 -24.68 -19.33
C THR A 105 16.89 -24.23 -19.67
N ALA A 106 17.68 -23.84 -18.68
CA ALA A 106 19.10 -23.60 -18.84
C ALA A 106 19.84 -24.93 -18.79
N ARG A 107 20.63 -25.22 -19.81
CA ARG A 107 21.44 -26.43 -19.95
C ARG A 107 22.90 -26.06 -20.20
N VAL A 108 23.79 -26.75 -19.52
CA VAL A 108 25.24 -26.68 -19.78
C VAL A 108 25.74 -28.06 -20.20
N THR A 109 26.67 -28.10 -21.15
CA THR A 109 27.29 -29.33 -21.65
C THR A 109 28.81 -29.16 -21.69
N VAL A 110 29.56 -30.11 -21.12
CA VAL A 110 31.03 -30.05 -21.15
C VAL A 110 31.51 -30.30 -22.57
N ARG A 111 32.12 -29.28 -23.17
CA ARG A 111 32.66 -29.34 -24.53
C ARG A 111 34.12 -29.75 -24.53
N GLU A 112 34.93 -29.10 -23.70
CA GLU A 112 36.37 -29.35 -23.61
C GLU A 112 36.85 -29.34 -22.16
N LYS A 113 37.97 -30.05 -21.93
CA LYS A 113 38.58 -30.24 -20.62
C LYS A 113 40.09 -29.99 -20.73
N HIS A 114 40.60 -29.01 -19.98
CA HIS A 114 42.01 -28.66 -19.93
C HIS A 114 42.61 -29.03 -18.57
N GLU A 115 43.49 -30.03 -18.57
CA GLU A 115 44.03 -30.64 -17.34
C GLU A 115 45.02 -29.75 -16.60
N ASP A 116 45.75 -28.90 -17.31
CA ASP A 116 46.81 -28.04 -16.77
C ASP A 116 46.32 -27.09 -15.66
N ARG A 117 45.04 -26.69 -15.73
CA ARG A 117 44.42 -25.76 -14.76
C ARG A 117 43.05 -26.21 -14.25
N ALA A 118 42.69 -27.48 -14.41
CA ALA A 118 41.36 -28.01 -14.06
C ALA A 118 40.20 -27.18 -14.67
N ARG A 119 40.39 -26.73 -15.92
CA ARG A 119 39.50 -25.81 -16.61
C ARG A 119 38.55 -26.54 -17.55
N LEU A 120 37.30 -26.11 -17.60
CA LEU A 120 36.28 -26.64 -18.50
C LEU A 120 35.76 -25.53 -19.42
N ILE A 121 35.59 -25.87 -20.69
CA ILE A 121 34.80 -25.08 -21.64
C ILE A 121 33.45 -25.78 -21.79
N MET A 122 32.36 -25.05 -21.55
CA MET A 122 31.01 -25.61 -21.55
C MET A 122 30.12 -24.86 -22.52
N ASP A 123 29.41 -25.59 -23.38
CA ASP A 123 28.34 -25.03 -24.19
C ASP A 123 27.12 -24.76 -23.31
N CYS A 124 26.55 -23.58 -23.45
CA CYS A 124 25.39 -23.13 -22.67
C CYS A 124 24.21 -22.85 -23.61
N ALA A 125 23.03 -23.32 -23.25
CA ALA A 125 21.79 -23.01 -23.94
C ALA A 125 20.65 -22.79 -22.95
N CYS A 126 19.86 -21.75 -23.17
CA CYS A 126 18.54 -21.61 -22.57
C CYS A 126 17.52 -22.00 -23.64
N LEU A 127 16.67 -22.98 -23.31
CA LEU A 127 15.66 -23.55 -24.21
C LEU A 127 14.27 -23.19 -23.69
N ASP A 128 13.32 -22.94 -24.59
CA ASP A 128 11.90 -22.78 -24.22
C ASP A 128 11.20 -24.14 -24.04
N ALA A 129 9.89 -24.11 -23.80
CA ALA A 129 9.07 -25.31 -23.62
C ALA A 129 8.99 -26.21 -24.87
N ALA A 130 9.26 -25.68 -26.06
CA ALA A 130 9.34 -26.46 -27.31
C ALA A 130 10.75 -27.04 -27.54
N GLY A 131 11.72 -26.72 -26.69
CA GLY A 131 13.11 -27.12 -26.82
C GLY A 131 13.92 -26.22 -27.76
N GLU A 132 13.36 -25.12 -28.23
CA GLU A 132 14.04 -24.20 -29.13
C GLU A 132 14.98 -23.27 -28.34
N PRO A 133 16.16 -22.90 -28.86
CA PRO A 133 17.11 -22.05 -28.15
C PRO A 133 16.66 -20.59 -28.14
N VAL A 134 16.56 -20.01 -26.94
CA VAL A 134 16.31 -18.56 -26.73
C VAL A 134 17.62 -17.82 -26.46
N ILE A 135 18.58 -18.49 -25.81
CA ILE A 135 19.92 -17.97 -25.54
C ILE A 135 20.92 -19.09 -25.81
N THR A 136 22.04 -18.77 -26.44
CA THR A 136 23.17 -19.69 -26.63
C THR A 136 24.45 -19.02 -26.19
N GLY A 137 25.48 -19.79 -25.85
CA GLY A 137 26.72 -19.23 -25.34
C GLY A 137 27.73 -20.28 -24.94
N GLN A 138 28.85 -19.81 -24.41
CA GLN A 138 29.89 -20.66 -23.83
C GLN A 138 30.34 -20.09 -22.48
N ALA A 139 30.50 -20.99 -21.51
CA ALA A 139 31.07 -20.72 -20.21
C ALA A 139 32.49 -21.28 -20.12
N GLU A 140 33.37 -20.53 -19.47
CA GLU A 140 34.67 -21.00 -19.03
C GLU A 140 34.69 -21.03 -17.51
N VAL A 141 34.99 -22.19 -16.93
CA VAL A 141 34.99 -22.38 -15.48
C VAL A 141 36.22 -23.16 -15.01
N LEU A 142 36.64 -22.90 -13.77
CA LEU A 142 37.51 -23.83 -13.04
C LEU A 142 36.61 -24.79 -12.28
N ALA A 143 36.75 -26.08 -12.56
CA ALA A 143 36.04 -27.11 -11.84
C ALA A 143 36.75 -27.37 -10.50
N PRO A 144 36.01 -27.66 -9.44
CA PRO A 144 36.59 -28.00 -8.14
C PRO A 144 37.37 -29.31 -8.24
N THR A 145 38.55 -29.37 -7.64
CA THR A 145 39.36 -30.60 -7.55
C THR A 145 39.00 -31.45 -6.32
N GLU A 146 38.38 -30.84 -5.32
CA GLU A 146 37.95 -31.47 -4.09
C GLU A 146 36.43 -31.59 -4.02
N LYS A 147 35.96 -32.64 -3.34
CA LYS A 147 34.52 -32.88 -3.16
C LYS A 147 33.95 -31.89 -2.16
N VAL A 148 32.92 -31.17 -2.56
CA VAL A 148 32.19 -30.22 -1.72
C VAL A 148 30.73 -30.64 -1.65
N ARG A 149 30.28 -30.95 -0.43
CA ARG A 149 28.88 -31.24 -0.11
C ARG A 149 28.44 -30.35 1.05
N ARG A 150 27.38 -29.57 0.85
CA ARG A 150 26.85 -28.62 1.84
C ARG A 150 25.32 -28.67 1.88
N PRO A 151 24.68 -28.44 3.04
CA PRO A 151 23.23 -28.26 3.10
C PRO A 151 22.80 -27.14 2.15
N ARG A 152 21.68 -27.34 1.45
CA ARG A 152 21.11 -26.28 0.60
C ARG A 152 20.61 -25.15 1.49
N VAL A 153 21.09 -23.94 1.25
CA VAL A 153 20.62 -22.74 1.98
C VAL A 153 19.18 -22.44 1.52
N LEU A 154 18.28 -22.31 2.48
CA LEU A 154 16.95 -21.76 2.23
C LEU A 154 17.11 -20.27 1.95
N LEU A 155 16.72 -19.85 0.75
CA LEU A 155 16.73 -18.43 0.39
C LEU A 155 15.63 -17.71 1.19
N PRO A 156 15.86 -16.44 1.59
CA PRO A 156 14.82 -15.65 2.21
C PRO A 156 13.63 -15.49 1.25
N GLU A 157 12.42 -15.42 1.81
CA GLU A 157 11.26 -14.96 1.04
C GLU A 157 11.43 -13.47 0.71
N ILE A 158 11.29 -13.13 -0.58
CA ILE A 158 11.41 -11.75 -1.06
C ILE A 158 10.02 -11.24 -1.40
N HIS A 159 9.56 -10.25 -0.63
CA HIS A 159 8.33 -9.52 -0.89
C HIS A 159 8.69 -8.19 -1.56
N LEU A 160 8.29 -8.04 -2.82
CA LEU A 160 8.43 -6.77 -3.54
C LEU A 160 7.19 -5.92 -3.27
N HIS A 161 7.40 -4.74 -2.69
CA HIS A 161 6.36 -3.76 -2.44
C HIS A 161 6.72 -2.44 -3.07
N GLU A 162 5.90 -1.99 -4.01
CA GLU A 162 5.95 -0.62 -4.51
C GLU A 162 5.28 0.31 -3.50
N ARG A 163 6.09 1.12 -2.81
CA ARG A 163 5.58 2.14 -1.89
C ARG A 163 4.61 3.08 -2.61
N GLY A 164 3.51 3.41 -1.94
CA GLY A 164 2.49 4.32 -2.44
C GLY A 164 1.71 3.86 -3.67
N ALA A 165 1.78 2.58 -4.08
CA ALA A 165 1.05 2.10 -5.26
C ALA A 165 -0.48 2.20 -5.08
N ALA A 166 -1.00 1.90 -3.88
CA ALA A 166 -2.41 2.09 -3.58
C ALA A 166 -2.79 3.59 -3.58
N TRP A 167 -1.89 4.44 -3.09
CA TRP A 167 -2.10 5.89 -2.98
C TRP A 167 -2.09 6.59 -4.32
N ARG A 168 -1.19 6.21 -5.23
CA ARG A 168 -1.18 6.72 -6.61
C ARG A 168 -2.53 6.48 -7.28
N LYS A 169 -3.10 5.28 -7.15
CA LYS A 169 -4.44 4.97 -7.69
C LYS A 169 -5.54 5.84 -7.08
N LEU A 170 -5.50 6.10 -5.78
CA LEU A 170 -6.47 6.99 -5.13
C LEU A 170 -6.32 8.44 -5.60
N VAL A 171 -5.09 8.93 -5.70
CA VAL A 171 -4.81 10.29 -6.19
C VAL A 171 -5.24 10.43 -7.65
N GLU A 172 -4.96 9.44 -8.51
CA GLU A 172 -5.43 9.41 -9.89
C GLU A 172 -6.97 9.44 -9.97
N ALA A 173 -7.65 8.59 -9.20
CA ALA A 173 -9.12 8.55 -9.14
C ALA A 173 -9.73 9.87 -8.64
N ALA A 174 -9.04 10.58 -7.74
CA ALA A 174 -9.48 11.87 -7.22
C ALA A 174 -9.16 13.04 -8.17
N SER A 175 -8.07 12.95 -8.95
CA SER A 175 -7.59 14.02 -9.83
C SER A 175 -8.55 14.38 -10.97
N VAL A 176 -9.45 13.47 -11.36
CA VAL A 176 -10.49 13.71 -12.37
C VAL A 176 -11.73 14.40 -11.79
N LEU A 177 -11.83 14.53 -10.47
CA LEU A 177 -12.94 15.18 -9.78
C LEU A 177 -12.65 16.67 -9.56
N THR A 178 -13.71 17.44 -9.32
CA THR A 178 -13.54 18.86 -8.97
C THR A 178 -12.81 18.98 -7.63
N PRO A 179 -11.73 19.79 -7.52
CA PRO A 179 -11.00 19.97 -6.27
C PRO A 179 -11.92 20.51 -5.17
N ILE A 180 -11.78 20.01 -3.93
CA ILE A 180 -12.62 20.45 -2.82
C ILE A 180 -12.00 21.64 -2.07
N ARG A 181 -12.80 22.67 -1.80
CA ARG A 181 -12.37 23.81 -0.96
C ARG A 181 -12.05 23.31 0.44
N THR A 182 -10.80 23.47 0.86
CA THR A 182 -10.29 22.86 2.10
C THR A 182 -9.65 23.91 2.99
N ALA A 183 -10.16 24.06 4.21
CA ALA A 183 -9.56 24.95 5.22
C ALA A 183 -8.33 24.28 5.84
N VAL A 184 -7.14 24.79 5.50
CA VAL A 184 -5.87 24.34 6.06
C VAL A 184 -5.60 25.14 7.33
N VAL A 185 -5.73 24.45 8.46
CA VAL A 185 -5.73 25.07 9.79
C VAL A 185 -4.31 25.18 10.32
N HIS A 186 -3.86 26.40 10.59
CA HIS A 186 -2.56 26.75 11.14
C HIS A 186 -1.36 26.12 10.40
N PRO A 187 -1.19 26.31 9.07
CA PRO A 187 -0.04 25.82 8.30
C PRO A 187 1.19 26.73 8.50
N CYS A 188 1.67 26.80 9.74
CA CYS A 188 2.75 27.70 10.16
C CYS A 188 4.14 27.06 10.15
N ASP A 189 4.30 25.94 9.45
CA ASP A 189 5.60 25.30 9.19
C ASP A 189 5.70 24.92 7.70
N ALA A 190 6.94 24.76 7.21
CA ALA A 190 7.20 24.46 5.81
C ALA A 190 6.54 23.15 5.35
N LEU A 191 6.55 22.13 6.20
CA LEU A 191 6.12 20.78 5.85
C LEU A 191 4.60 20.69 5.62
N SER A 192 3.81 21.28 6.52
CA SER A 192 2.35 21.36 6.45
C SER A 192 1.90 22.24 5.29
N LEU A 193 2.56 23.39 5.10
CA LEU A 193 2.24 24.31 4.02
C LEU A 193 2.56 23.71 2.64
N SER A 194 3.78 23.22 2.41
CA SER A 194 4.16 22.59 1.14
C SER A 194 3.28 21.38 0.82
N GLY A 195 2.86 20.62 1.83
CA GLY A 195 1.91 19.51 1.63
C GLY A 195 0.56 19.96 1.10
N ALA A 196 -0.02 21.01 1.68
CA ALA A 196 -1.29 21.56 1.22
C ALA A 196 -1.17 22.16 -0.19
N LEU A 197 -0.08 22.87 -0.49
CA LEU A 197 0.15 23.44 -1.82
C LEU A 197 0.44 22.37 -2.88
N ALA A 198 1.13 21.29 -2.52
CA ALA A 198 1.32 20.13 -3.39
C ALA A 198 -0.01 19.45 -3.71
N ALA A 199 -0.89 19.27 -2.72
CA ALA A 199 -2.23 18.73 -2.94
C ALA A 199 -3.08 19.66 -3.84
N ALA A 200 -2.89 20.97 -3.74
CA ALA A 200 -3.54 21.94 -4.63
C ALA A 200 -3.03 21.84 -6.07
N ARG A 201 -1.70 21.73 -6.27
CA ARG A 201 -1.09 21.51 -7.60
C ARG A 201 -1.52 20.19 -8.23
N ALA A 202 -1.80 19.17 -7.42
CA ALA A 202 -2.33 17.89 -7.86
C ALA A 202 -3.85 17.92 -8.17
N GLY A 203 -4.52 19.07 -8.05
CA GLY A 203 -5.96 19.20 -8.33
C GLY A 203 -6.87 18.56 -7.28
N LEU A 204 -6.36 18.29 -6.08
CA LEU A 204 -7.14 17.61 -5.04
C LEU A 204 -7.96 18.58 -4.19
N ILE A 205 -7.37 19.74 -3.88
CA ILE A 205 -7.98 20.75 -3.01
C ILE A 205 -7.83 22.16 -3.56
N VAL A 206 -8.75 23.04 -3.16
CA VAL A 206 -8.55 24.50 -3.22
C VAL A 206 -8.27 24.98 -1.80
N PRO A 207 -7.01 25.29 -1.45
CA PRO A 207 -6.65 25.58 -0.07
C PRO A 207 -7.12 26.98 0.36
N VAL A 208 -7.65 27.06 1.58
CA VAL A 208 -7.88 28.30 2.33
C VAL A 208 -7.01 28.21 3.58
N LEU A 209 -5.92 28.98 3.63
CA LEU A 209 -4.96 28.93 4.74
C LEU A 209 -5.47 29.80 5.89
N ILE A 210 -5.54 29.24 7.09
CA ILE A 210 -6.11 29.93 8.25
C ILE A 210 -5.09 29.93 9.38
N GLY A 211 -4.67 31.10 9.84
CA GLY A 211 -3.65 31.21 10.89
C GLY A 211 -2.95 32.56 10.86
N PRO A 212 -1.93 32.78 11.71
CA PRO A 212 -1.23 34.05 11.75
C PRO A 212 -0.56 34.32 10.41
N GLN A 213 -1.03 35.33 9.68
CA GLN A 213 -0.61 35.60 8.30
C GLN A 213 0.92 35.73 8.20
N ALA A 214 1.54 36.44 9.14
CA ALA A 214 2.99 36.59 9.20
C ALA A 214 3.74 35.24 9.30
N LYS A 215 3.19 34.26 10.04
CA LYS A 215 3.80 32.93 10.17
C LYS A 215 3.61 32.07 8.93
N ILE A 216 2.44 32.17 8.27
CA ILE A 216 2.17 31.47 7.01
C ILE A 216 3.12 31.96 5.92
N VAL A 217 3.30 33.28 5.80
CA VAL A 217 4.24 33.89 4.84
C VAL A 217 5.68 33.46 5.15
N ALA A 218 6.08 33.47 6.42
CA ALA A 218 7.41 33.01 6.81
C ALA A 218 7.64 31.52 6.47
N ALA A 219 6.63 30.67 6.68
CA ALA A 219 6.68 29.25 6.31
C ALA A 219 6.79 29.06 4.78
N ALA A 220 6.08 29.88 3.99
CA ALA A 220 6.16 29.86 2.53
C ALA A 220 7.56 30.23 2.03
N MET A 221 8.13 31.30 2.58
CA MET A 221 9.49 31.73 2.26
C MET A 221 10.52 30.66 2.62
N ALA A 222 10.39 30.03 3.79
CA ALA A 222 11.29 28.95 4.22
C ALA A 222 11.18 27.71 3.32
N ALA A 223 10.00 27.44 2.77
CA ALA A 223 9.76 26.33 1.85
C ALA A 223 10.09 26.64 0.38
N GLY A 224 10.30 27.92 0.02
CA GLY A 224 10.42 28.34 -1.38
C GLY A 224 9.13 28.23 -2.18
N GLU A 225 7.98 28.34 -1.51
CA GLU A 225 6.64 28.19 -2.12
C GLU A 225 5.99 29.56 -2.37
N SER A 226 5.27 29.71 -3.48
CA SER A 226 4.43 30.90 -3.75
C SER A 226 3.05 30.75 -3.13
N LEU A 227 2.50 31.86 -2.61
CA LEU A 227 1.13 31.96 -2.09
C LEU A 227 0.18 32.69 -3.05
N ASP A 228 0.62 32.96 -4.29
CA ASP A 228 -0.19 33.69 -5.26
C ASP A 228 -1.49 32.93 -5.58
N GLY A 229 -2.61 33.65 -5.50
CA GLY A 229 -3.94 33.07 -5.71
C GLY A 229 -4.46 32.18 -4.57
N VAL A 230 -3.71 32.03 -3.47
CA VAL A 230 -4.16 31.26 -2.29
C VAL A 230 -4.86 32.17 -1.30
N ALA A 231 -6.08 31.80 -0.90
CA ALA A 231 -6.84 32.56 0.10
C ALA A 231 -6.22 32.39 1.49
N ILE A 232 -5.99 33.49 2.20
CA ILE A 232 -5.48 33.52 3.57
C ILE A 232 -6.50 34.21 4.46
N VAL A 233 -6.86 33.56 5.58
CA VAL A 233 -7.69 34.12 6.64
C VAL A 233 -6.81 34.29 7.87
N ASP A 234 -6.53 35.55 8.22
CA ASP A 234 -5.71 35.87 9.37
C ASP A 234 -6.42 35.47 10.68
N ALA A 235 -5.68 34.77 11.54
CA ALA A 235 -6.14 34.38 12.87
C ALA A 235 -4.95 34.44 13.84
N PRO A 236 -5.10 34.99 15.06
CA PRO A 236 -3.96 35.35 15.91
C PRO A 236 -3.15 34.15 16.45
N HIS A 237 -3.78 32.98 16.58
CA HIS A 237 -3.15 31.77 17.09
C HIS A 237 -3.90 30.50 16.63
N SER A 238 -3.35 29.33 16.93
CA SER A 238 -3.85 28.01 16.51
C SER A 238 -5.31 27.74 16.90
N HIS A 239 -5.72 28.05 18.13
CA HIS A 239 -7.11 27.85 18.58
C HIS A 239 -8.10 28.72 17.78
N ALA A 240 -7.79 30.02 17.59
CA ALA A 240 -8.62 30.92 16.80
C ALA A 240 -8.70 30.48 15.33
N ALA A 241 -7.59 29.96 14.79
CA ALA A 241 -7.58 29.39 13.44
C ALA A 241 -8.51 28.16 13.33
N ALA A 242 -8.53 27.28 14.33
CA ALA A 242 -9.42 26.13 14.37
C ALA A 242 -10.90 26.53 14.47
N GLU A 243 -11.23 27.51 15.33
CA GLU A 243 -12.59 28.05 15.45
C GLU A 243 -13.08 28.71 14.15
N GLN A 244 -12.21 29.46 13.48
CA GLN A 244 -12.51 30.10 12.20
C GLN A 244 -12.71 29.07 11.09
N ALA A 245 -11.88 28.02 11.04
CA ALA A 245 -12.02 26.91 10.10
C ALA A 245 -13.36 26.19 10.27
N VAL A 246 -13.75 25.90 11.52
CA VAL A 246 -15.04 25.30 11.85
C VAL A 246 -16.20 26.21 11.44
N THR A 247 -16.07 27.51 11.63
CA THR A 247 -17.09 28.49 11.22
C THR A 247 -17.29 28.47 9.71
N LEU A 248 -16.20 28.49 8.92
CA LEU A 248 -16.27 28.40 7.47
C LEU A 248 -16.91 27.08 7.00
N ALA A 249 -16.58 25.96 7.64
CA ALA A 249 -17.18 24.66 7.33
C ALA A 249 -18.69 24.65 7.64
N ARG A 250 -19.12 25.24 8.75
CA ARG A 250 -20.55 25.35 9.09
C ARG A 250 -21.33 26.21 8.10
N MET A 251 -20.70 27.23 7.55
CA MET A 251 -21.28 28.11 6.52
C MET A 251 -21.27 27.47 5.12
N GLY A 252 -20.69 26.28 4.94
CA GLY A 252 -20.55 25.63 3.64
C GLY A 252 -19.50 26.28 2.73
N ALA A 253 -18.65 27.17 3.27
CA ALA A 253 -17.61 27.86 2.50
C ALA A 253 -16.39 26.96 2.19
N VAL A 254 -16.24 25.87 2.95
CA VAL A 254 -15.26 24.79 2.75
C VAL A 254 -15.94 23.44 2.93
N ALA A 255 -15.48 22.45 2.18
CA ALA A 255 -16.00 21.08 2.17
C ALA A 255 -15.14 20.09 2.99
N ALA A 256 -13.96 20.52 3.44
CA ALA A 256 -13.10 19.75 4.34
C ALA A 256 -12.23 20.67 5.21
N LEU A 257 -11.78 20.14 6.34
CA LEU A 257 -10.72 20.73 7.15
C LEU A 257 -9.43 19.93 6.97
N MET A 258 -8.27 20.57 7.05
CA MET A 258 -6.97 19.92 7.05
C MET A 258 -6.12 20.46 8.18
N LYS A 259 -5.61 19.58 9.03
CA LYS A 259 -4.71 19.94 10.12
C LYS A 259 -3.34 20.38 9.55
N GLY A 260 -2.85 21.54 9.99
CA GLY A 260 -1.47 22.00 9.77
C GLY A 260 -0.54 21.69 10.95
N ALA A 261 0.19 22.70 11.43
CA ALA A 261 1.22 22.58 12.46
C ALA A 261 0.68 22.40 13.89
N LEU A 262 -0.59 22.75 14.13
CA LEU A 262 -1.25 22.67 15.44
C LEU A 262 -1.37 21.23 15.96
N HIS A 263 -1.63 21.07 17.26
CA HIS A 263 -1.94 19.74 17.81
C HIS A 263 -3.35 19.28 17.42
N THR A 264 -3.55 17.95 17.41
CA THR A 264 -4.81 17.32 17.03
C THR A 264 -5.94 17.66 18.00
N ASP A 265 -5.65 17.83 19.29
CA ASP A 265 -6.63 18.25 20.30
C ASP A 265 -7.16 19.68 20.04
N GLU A 266 -6.34 20.60 19.53
CA GLU A 266 -6.75 21.97 19.22
C GLU A 266 -7.84 22.01 18.13
N ILE A 267 -7.63 21.28 17.02
CA ILE A 267 -8.62 21.19 15.94
C ILE A 267 -9.86 20.38 16.37
N LEU A 268 -9.68 19.30 17.13
CA LEU A 268 -10.77 18.48 17.64
C LEU A 268 -11.63 19.23 18.66
N SER A 269 -11.03 20.04 19.53
CA SER A 269 -11.76 20.82 20.54
C SER A 269 -12.74 21.79 19.87
N ALA A 270 -12.31 22.47 18.81
CA ALA A 270 -13.18 23.33 18.03
C ALA A 270 -14.27 22.53 17.28
N ALA A 271 -13.90 21.41 16.64
CA ALA A 271 -14.84 20.58 15.90
C ALA A 271 -15.90 19.91 16.80
N LEU A 272 -15.54 19.55 18.03
CA LEU A 272 -16.42 18.86 19.00
C LEU A 272 -17.24 19.82 19.88
N ALA A 273 -17.10 21.14 19.70
CA ALA A 273 -17.87 22.12 20.45
C ALA A 273 -19.39 21.92 20.24
N LYS A 274 -20.17 21.88 21.34
CA LYS A 274 -21.61 21.55 21.30
C LYS A 274 -22.44 22.53 20.46
N ALA A 275 -22.20 23.83 20.61
CA ALA A 275 -23.00 24.88 19.97
C ALA A 275 -22.38 25.37 18.65
N THR A 276 -21.05 25.36 18.57
CA THR A 276 -20.30 26.02 17.49
C THR A 276 -19.50 25.05 16.62
N GLY A 277 -19.49 23.76 16.95
CA GLY A 277 -18.71 22.73 16.27
C GLY A 277 -19.37 22.11 15.04
N LEU A 278 -18.82 20.97 14.62
CA LEU A 278 -19.21 20.21 13.43
C LEU A 278 -19.95 18.91 13.77
N ARG A 279 -20.46 18.80 14.99
CA ARG A 279 -21.16 17.60 15.47
C ARG A 279 -22.39 17.30 14.62
N THR A 280 -22.60 16.02 14.42
CA THR A 280 -23.82 15.44 13.85
C THR A 280 -24.44 14.49 14.89
N GLU A 281 -25.48 13.76 14.51
CA GLU A 281 -26.03 12.66 15.31
C GLU A 281 -25.05 11.47 15.43
N ARG A 282 -24.06 11.37 14.54
CA ARG A 282 -23.03 10.31 14.56
C ARG A 282 -21.83 10.72 15.39
N ARG A 283 -21.25 9.75 16.09
CA ARG A 283 -19.94 9.93 16.74
C ARG A 283 -18.85 10.18 15.70
N MET A 284 -18.03 11.21 15.92
CA MET A 284 -16.84 11.43 15.10
C MET A 284 -15.81 10.35 15.36
N SER A 285 -15.17 9.84 14.32
CA SER A 285 -14.16 8.78 14.43
C SER A 285 -13.05 8.93 13.41
N HIS A 286 -11.85 8.51 13.77
CA HIS A 286 -10.71 8.52 12.86
C HIS A 286 -10.51 7.17 12.17
N VAL A 287 -10.28 7.21 10.85
CA VAL A 287 -9.91 6.04 10.05
C VAL A 287 -8.54 6.27 9.42
N TYR A 288 -7.61 5.35 9.68
CA TYR A 288 -6.42 5.20 8.84
C TYR A 288 -6.78 4.34 7.63
N ALA A 289 -6.42 4.78 6.43
CA ALA A 289 -6.23 3.91 5.28
C ALA A 289 -4.74 3.54 5.21
N LEU A 290 -4.43 2.25 5.29
CA LEU A 290 -3.06 1.73 5.35
C LEU A 290 -2.73 0.94 4.07
N ASP A 291 -1.60 1.26 3.45
CA ASP A 291 -0.98 0.46 2.40
C ASP A 291 0.10 -0.38 3.07
N VAL A 292 -0.25 -1.63 3.42
CA VAL A 292 0.60 -2.52 4.21
C VAL A 292 1.32 -3.48 3.27
N PRO A 293 2.67 -3.51 3.23
CA PRO A 293 3.42 -4.26 2.24
C PRO A 293 3.09 -5.74 2.10
N HIS A 294 2.72 -6.39 3.20
CA HIS A 294 2.43 -7.82 3.26
C HIS A 294 0.93 -8.13 3.24
N TYR A 295 0.08 -7.12 2.99
CA TYR A 295 -1.36 -7.30 2.88
C TYR A 295 -1.83 -7.00 1.46
N ARG A 296 -2.72 -7.86 0.93
CA ARG A 296 -3.06 -7.91 -0.50
C ARG A 296 -3.89 -6.74 -1.02
N LYS A 297 -4.39 -5.88 -0.13
CA LYS A 297 -5.34 -4.78 -0.41
C LYS A 297 -5.16 -3.67 0.65
N PRO A 298 -5.66 -2.45 0.42
CA PRO A 298 -5.68 -1.42 1.45
C PRO A 298 -6.41 -1.91 2.71
N LEU A 299 -5.85 -1.60 3.88
CA LEU A 299 -6.40 -1.99 5.18
C LEU A 299 -6.84 -0.74 5.93
N PHE A 300 -8.10 -0.70 6.38
CA PHE A 300 -8.63 0.42 7.14
C PHE A 300 -8.58 0.11 8.63
N LEU A 301 -8.19 1.07 9.47
CA LEU A 301 -8.09 0.89 10.92
C LEU A 301 -8.77 2.05 11.65
N THR A 302 -9.67 1.73 12.58
CA THR A 302 -10.46 2.69 13.35
C THR A 302 -10.62 2.23 14.82
N ASP A 303 -10.57 3.08 15.86
CA ASP A 303 -10.28 4.52 15.90
C ASP A 303 -8.94 4.77 16.60
N ALA A 304 -8.00 5.40 15.91
CA ALA A 304 -6.63 5.59 16.38
C ALA A 304 -6.28 7.01 16.86
N ALA A 305 -7.24 7.94 16.91
CA ALA A 305 -6.95 9.33 17.25
C ALA A 305 -8.01 10.08 18.08
N VAL A 306 -9.29 9.66 18.07
CA VAL A 306 -10.39 10.46 18.64
C VAL A 306 -10.98 9.81 19.89
N ASN A 307 -11.38 8.55 19.81
CA ASN A 307 -12.20 7.92 20.85
C ASN A 307 -11.37 7.05 21.81
N ILE A 308 -11.14 7.54 23.03
CA ILE A 308 -10.30 6.89 24.06
C ILE A 308 -10.84 5.50 24.43
N ALA A 309 -12.07 5.43 24.93
CA ALA A 309 -12.74 4.20 25.35
C ALA A 309 -14.22 4.28 24.94
N PRO A 310 -14.53 4.01 23.66
CA PRO A 310 -15.87 4.25 23.13
C PRO A 310 -16.90 3.29 23.74
N THR A 311 -18.11 3.79 23.99
CA THR A 311 -19.26 2.94 24.36
C THR A 311 -19.72 2.07 23.19
N LEU A 312 -20.63 1.13 23.42
CA LEU A 312 -21.18 0.29 22.35
C LEU A 312 -21.88 1.12 21.26
N GLU A 313 -22.64 2.14 21.64
CA GLU A 313 -23.31 3.06 20.72
C GLU A 313 -22.31 3.90 19.93
N GLU A 314 -21.24 4.37 20.57
CA GLU A 314 -20.16 5.07 19.89
C GLU A 314 -19.41 4.14 18.93
N LYS A 315 -19.17 2.88 19.31
CA LYS A 315 -18.57 1.85 18.44
C LYS A 315 -19.43 1.59 17.21
N ARG A 316 -20.75 1.52 17.34
CA ARG A 316 -21.67 1.38 16.18
C ARG A 316 -21.40 2.47 15.14
N ASP A 317 -21.30 3.73 15.58
CA ASP A 317 -21.04 4.85 14.68
C ASP A 317 -19.64 4.81 14.09
N ILE A 318 -18.62 4.44 14.89
CA ILE A 318 -17.25 4.24 14.44
C ILE A 318 -17.19 3.20 13.30
N VAL A 319 -17.93 2.08 13.45
CA VAL A 319 -18.02 1.04 12.42
C VAL A 319 -18.74 1.56 11.17
N GLN A 320 -19.89 2.21 11.32
CA GLN A 320 -20.65 2.74 10.19
C GLN A 320 -19.86 3.77 9.39
N ASN A 321 -19.16 4.69 10.05
CA ASN A 321 -18.30 5.68 9.39
C ASN A 321 -17.19 5.00 8.54
N ALA A 322 -16.56 3.95 9.06
CA ALA A 322 -15.51 3.23 8.33
C ALA A 322 -16.07 2.44 7.13
N ILE A 323 -17.26 1.84 7.28
CA ILE A 323 -17.97 1.17 6.17
C ILE A 323 -18.32 2.18 5.08
N ASP A 324 -18.89 3.33 5.45
CA ASP A 324 -19.30 4.37 4.50
C ASP A 324 -18.11 4.87 3.69
N LEU A 325 -16.96 5.12 4.34
CA LEU A 325 -15.73 5.47 3.64
C LEU A 325 -15.33 4.39 2.63
N CYS A 326 -15.28 3.12 3.04
CA CYS A 326 -14.88 2.03 2.15
C CYS A 326 -15.81 1.88 0.94
N ARG A 327 -17.12 2.05 1.16
CA ARG A 327 -18.12 2.02 0.07
C ARG A 327 -17.89 3.13 -0.94
N THR A 328 -17.63 4.35 -0.46
CA THR A 328 -17.31 5.50 -1.32
C THR A 328 -16.02 5.30 -2.11
N LEU A 329 -15.07 4.53 -1.57
CA LEU A 329 -13.85 4.12 -2.29
C LEU A 329 -14.06 2.93 -3.24
N GLY A 330 -15.30 2.50 -3.47
CA GLY A 330 -15.65 1.45 -4.43
C GLY A 330 -15.64 0.02 -3.85
N ILE A 331 -15.44 -0.15 -2.54
CA ILE A 331 -15.56 -1.46 -1.89
C ILE A 331 -17.05 -1.72 -1.65
N ALA A 332 -17.68 -2.46 -2.58
CA ALA A 332 -19.14 -2.63 -2.61
C ALA A 332 -19.73 -3.26 -1.32
N GLU A 333 -18.99 -4.17 -0.67
CA GLU A 333 -19.39 -4.82 0.58
C GLU A 333 -18.16 -4.94 1.50
N PRO A 334 -17.82 -3.87 2.25
CA PRO A 334 -16.64 -3.87 3.12
C PRO A 334 -16.76 -4.88 4.25
N LYS A 335 -15.66 -5.56 4.57
CA LYS A 335 -15.56 -6.56 5.63
C LYS A 335 -14.90 -5.96 6.87
N ALA A 336 -15.70 -5.69 7.90
CA ALA A 336 -15.23 -5.14 9.16
C ALA A 336 -15.03 -6.23 10.22
N ALA A 337 -13.79 -6.41 10.65
CA ALA A 337 -13.43 -7.28 11.76
C ALA A 337 -13.43 -6.49 13.08
N ILE A 338 -14.28 -6.88 14.03
CA ILE A 338 -14.26 -6.32 15.38
C ILE A 338 -13.20 -7.03 16.20
N LEU A 339 -12.13 -6.32 16.53
CA LEU A 339 -10.94 -6.89 17.13
C LEU A 339 -11.10 -7.15 18.64
N SER A 340 -10.51 -8.26 19.07
CA SER A 340 -10.33 -8.63 20.47
C SER A 340 -9.07 -9.48 20.63
N ALA A 341 -8.79 -9.96 21.83
CA ALA A 341 -7.66 -10.87 22.08
C ALA A 341 -7.98 -12.34 21.75
N VAL A 342 -9.27 -12.70 21.67
CA VAL A 342 -9.77 -14.07 21.47
C VAL A 342 -11.02 -14.06 20.61
N GLU A 343 -11.30 -15.20 19.95
CA GLU A 343 -12.46 -15.37 19.07
C GLU A 343 -13.74 -15.82 19.79
N THR A 344 -13.64 -16.21 21.06
CA THR A 344 -14.79 -16.64 21.86
C THR A 344 -15.33 -15.49 22.71
N VAL A 345 -16.66 -15.41 22.80
CA VAL A 345 -17.32 -14.43 23.67
C VAL A 345 -17.05 -14.78 25.12
N ALA A 346 -16.41 -13.86 25.85
CA ALA A 346 -16.00 -14.02 27.23
C ALA A 346 -16.44 -12.84 28.08
N THR A 347 -17.24 -13.08 29.11
CA THR A 347 -17.79 -12.03 30.00
C THR A 347 -16.71 -11.23 30.73
N LYS A 348 -15.52 -11.81 30.92
CA LYS A 348 -14.37 -11.14 31.55
C LYS A 348 -13.63 -10.18 30.60
N LEU A 349 -13.93 -10.21 29.30
CA LEU A 349 -13.26 -9.39 28.30
C LEU A 349 -14.32 -8.61 27.50
N GLY A 350 -14.58 -7.38 27.93
CA GLY A 350 -15.66 -6.54 27.42
C GLY A 350 -15.64 -6.34 25.89
N SER A 351 -14.47 -6.29 25.26
CA SER A 351 -14.34 -6.19 23.80
C SER A 351 -15.01 -7.35 23.05
N THR A 352 -15.06 -8.54 23.65
CA THR A 352 -15.76 -9.69 23.04
C THR A 352 -17.29 -9.57 23.11
N LEU A 353 -17.81 -8.93 24.16
CA LEU A 353 -19.24 -8.63 24.30
C LEU A 353 -19.65 -7.54 23.32
N ASP A 354 -18.84 -6.48 23.20
CA ASP A 354 -19.07 -5.42 22.23
C ASP A 354 -19.07 -5.96 20.80
N ALA A 355 -18.11 -6.83 20.47
CA ALA A 355 -18.05 -7.48 19.15
C ALA A 355 -19.31 -8.29 18.86
N ALA A 356 -19.75 -9.14 19.78
CA ALA A 356 -20.97 -9.93 19.63
C ALA A 356 -22.22 -9.03 19.48
N ALA A 357 -22.29 -7.95 20.25
CA ALA A 357 -23.38 -6.99 20.16
C ALA A 357 -23.38 -6.28 18.81
N LEU A 358 -22.25 -5.75 18.34
CA LEU A 358 -22.12 -5.07 17.04
C LEU A 358 -22.49 -6.00 15.88
N CYS A 359 -22.08 -7.26 15.90
CA CYS A 359 -22.53 -8.26 14.92
C CYS A 359 -24.06 -8.40 14.93
N LYS A 360 -24.68 -8.48 16.11
CA LYS A 360 -26.15 -8.55 16.23
C LYS A 360 -26.84 -7.26 15.76
N MET A 361 -26.24 -6.10 16.01
CA MET A 361 -26.74 -4.81 15.51
C MET A 361 -26.72 -4.78 13.99
N ALA A 362 -25.66 -5.31 13.36
CA ALA A 362 -25.55 -5.45 11.91
C ALA A 362 -26.62 -6.38 11.33
N GLU A 363 -26.82 -7.57 11.91
CA GLU A 363 -27.88 -8.50 11.51
C GLU A 363 -29.29 -7.89 11.60
N ARG A 364 -29.49 -6.97 12.56
CA ARG A 364 -30.75 -6.24 12.75
C ARG A 364 -30.87 -4.97 11.92
N GLY A 365 -29.91 -4.69 11.03
CA GLY A 365 -29.92 -3.53 10.14
C GLY A 365 -29.60 -2.19 10.82
N GLN A 366 -29.04 -2.20 12.03
CA GLN A 366 -28.58 -0.98 12.71
C GLN A 366 -27.20 -0.52 12.22
N ILE A 367 -26.43 -1.43 11.61
CA ILE A 367 -25.24 -1.13 10.84
C ILE A 367 -25.46 -1.72 9.45
N THR A 368 -25.17 -0.94 8.41
CA THR A 368 -25.57 -1.27 7.03
C THR A 368 -24.41 -1.11 6.05
N GLY A 369 -24.52 -1.76 4.89
CA GLY A 369 -23.62 -1.56 3.77
C GLY A 369 -22.31 -2.35 3.81
N GLY A 370 -22.08 -3.17 4.83
CA GLY A 370 -20.90 -4.04 4.96
C GLY A 370 -21.16 -5.30 5.79
N ARG A 371 -20.20 -6.24 5.75
CA ARG A 371 -20.20 -7.45 6.57
C ARG A 371 -19.39 -7.22 7.83
N ILE A 372 -19.96 -7.59 8.97
CA ILE A 372 -19.30 -7.43 10.27
C ILE A 372 -19.17 -8.80 10.89
N ASP A 373 -17.98 -9.10 11.41
CA ASP A 373 -17.76 -10.29 12.22
C ASP A 373 -16.77 -10.00 13.35
N GLY A 374 -16.90 -10.76 14.43
CA GLY A 374 -16.18 -10.55 15.67
C GLY A 374 -16.80 -11.33 16.83
N PRO A 375 -16.06 -11.53 17.92
CA PRO A 375 -14.69 -11.04 18.11
C PRO A 375 -13.66 -11.81 17.28
N LEU A 376 -12.66 -11.12 16.74
CA LEU A 376 -11.55 -11.71 16.03
C LEU A 376 -10.23 -11.22 16.61
N ALA A 377 -9.26 -12.11 16.77
CA ALA A 377 -7.89 -11.69 17.01
C ALA A 377 -7.29 -11.10 15.72
N PHE A 378 -6.22 -10.30 15.87
CA PHE A 378 -5.62 -9.62 14.73
C PHE A 378 -5.16 -10.61 13.64
N ASP A 379 -4.49 -11.70 14.04
CA ASP A 379 -4.03 -12.75 13.13
C ASP A 379 -5.18 -13.39 12.34
N THR A 380 -6.30 -13.67 13.00
CA THR A 380 -7.48 -14.26 12.35
C THR A 380 -8.28 -13.28 11.51
N ALA A 381 -8.15 -11.97 11.74
CA ALA A 381 -8.74 -10.95 10.87
C ALA A 381 -8.00 -10.81 9.54
N VAL A 382 -6.66 -10.94 9.53
CA VAL A 382 -5.81 -10.64 8.36
C VAL A 382 -5.16 -11.85 7.69
N SER A 383 -5.11 -13.02 8.34
CA SER A 383 -4.52 -14.23 7.77
C SER A 383 -5.54 -15.35 7.63
N ARG A 384 -5.79 -15.75 6.38
CA ARG A 384 -6.64 -16.90 6.06
C ARG A 384 -6.06 -18.21 6.59
N GLU A 385 -4.74 -18.31 6.65
CA GLU A 385 -4.06 -19.46 7.23
C GLU A 385 -4.30 -19.54 8.74
N ALA A 386 -4.13 -18.43 9.47
CA ALA A 386 -4.39 -18.37 10.91
C ALA A 386 -5.87 -18.66 11.23
N ALA A 387 -6.79 -18.09 10.44
CA ALA A 387 -8.22 -18.35 10.59
C ALA A 387 -8.58 -19.83 10.38
N ARG A 388 -7.92 -20.52 9.43
CA ARG A 388 -8.08 -21.98 9.25
C ARG A 388 -7.46 -22.78 10.39
N ALA A 389 -6.24 -22.44 10.81
CA ALA A 389 -5.53 -23.14 11.88
C ALA A 389 -6.32 -23.12 13.20
N LYS A 390 -7.05 -22.04 13.46
CA LYS A 390 -7.96 -21.91 14.62
C LYS A 390 -9.37 -22.49 14.37
N GLY A 391 -9.61 -23.09 13.20
CA GLY A 391 -10.85 -23.75 12.83
C GLY A 391 -12.04 -22.80 12.62
N LEU A 392 -11.81 -21.51 12.38
CA LEU A 392 -12.89 -20.55 12.15
C LEU A 392 -13.61 -20.86 10.83
N LEU A 393 -12.83 -20.96 9.75
CA LEU A 393 -13.39 -21.14 8.41
C LEU A 393 -14.10 -22.50 8.26
N ASP A 394 -13.54 -23.56 8.88
CA ASP A 394 -14.11 -24.92 8.80
C ASP A 394 -15.42 -25.04 9.58
N LYS A 395 -15.60 -24.24 10.63
CA LYS A 395 -16.83 -24.18 11.44
C LYS A 395 -17.84 -23.17 10.92
N GLY A 396 -17.54 -22.46 9.83
CA GLY A 396 -18.34 -21.33 9.33
C GLY A 396 -18.37 -20.12 10.28
N LEU A 397 -17.44 -20.05 11.24
CA LEU A 397 -17.25 -18.91 12.14
C LEU A 397 -16.35 -17.87 11.46
N GLY A 398 -16.58 -16.58 11.68
CA GLY A 398 -15.81 -15.53 11.00
C GLY A 398 -16.27 -15.21 9.57
N GLY A 399 -17.29 -15.93 9.07
CA GLY A 399 -17.99 -15.64 7.82
C GLY A 399 -17.06 -15.37 6.63
N ALA A 400 -17.33 -14.29 5.90
CA ALA A 400 -16.48 -13.82 4.81
C ALA A 400 -15.38 -12.85 5.27
N VAL A 401 -15.33 -12.52 6.56
CA VAL A 401 -14.46 -11.49 7.16
C VAL A 401 -13.13 -12.07 7.62
N ALA A 402 -13.14 -13.24 8.27
CA ALA A 402 -11.95 -13.87 8.81
C ALA A 402 -10.91 -14.18 7.72
N GLY A 403 -9.69 -13.71 7.96
CA GLY A 403 -8.54 -13.81 7.08
C GLY A 403 -8.59 -12.89 5.86
N ASP A 404 -9.57 -12.00 5.80
CA ASP A 404 -9.79 -11.11 4.65
C ASP A 404 -10.47 -9.78 5.01
N ALA A 405 -10.18 -9.22 6.19
CA ALA A 405 -10.75 -7.96 6.62
C ALA A 405 -10.37 -6.80 5.69
N ASP A 406 -11.32 -5.91 5.39
CA ASP A 406 -11.05 -4.59 4.81
C ASP A 406 -10.85 -3.56 5.92
N ILE A 407 -11.65 -3.67 6.99
CA ILE A 407 -11.66 -2.74 8.13
C ILE A 407 -11.32 -3.51 9.41
N LEU A 408 -10.43 -2.95 10.20
CA LEU A 408 -10.10 -3.37 11.55
C LEU A 408 -10.68 -2.36 12.54
N VAL A 409 -11.56 -2.85 13.43
CA VAL A 409 -12.19 -2.02 14.46
C VAL A 409 -11.58 -2.43 15.80
N ALA A 410 -10.66 -1.60 16.29
CA ALA A 410 -9.99 -1.83 17.57
C ALA A 410 -10.94 -1.54 18.76
N PRO A 411 -10.70 -2.16 19.93
CA PRO A 411 -11.58 -1.99 21.09
C PRO A 411 -11.51 -0.61 21.74
N ASP A 412 -10.36 0.06 21.63
CA ASP A 412 -10.04 1.35 22.26
C ASP A 412 -8.90 2.07 21.52
N LEU A 413 -8.67 3.33 21.88
CA LEU A 413 -7.64 4.18 21.28
C LEU A 413 -6.23 3.60 21.43
N VAL A 414 -5.92 3.03 22.60
CA VAL A 414 -4.57 2.55 22.92
C VAL A 414 -4.21 1.40 21.97
N SER A 415 -5.11 0.43 21.85
CA SER A 415 -4.97 -0.73 20.97
C SER A 415 -4.85 -0.30 19.50
N SER A 416 -5.72 0.61 19.06
CA SER A 416 -5.73 1.09 17.68
C SER A 416 -4.47 1.89 17.33
N ASN A 417 -4.05 2.80 18.22
CA ASN A 417 -2.86 3.62 18.02
C ASN A 417 -1.59 2.78 17.99
N MET A 418 -1.44 1.84 18.93
CA MET A 418 -0.33 0.88 18.93
C MET A 418 -0.30 0.05 17.66
N LEU A 419 -1.45 -0.44 17.18
CA LEU A 419 -1.53 -1.23 15.95
C LEU A 419 -1.11 -0.40 14.73
N ALA A 420 -1.65 0.81 14.58
CA ALA A 420 -1.27 1.71 13.50
C ALA A 420 0.24 1.98 13.48
N LYS A 421 0.84 2.28 14.65
CA LYS A 421 2.27 2.58 14.76
C LYS A 421 3.15 1.37 14.48
N GLN A 422 2.74 0.17 14.87
CA GLN A 422 3.46 -1.05 14.51
C GLN A 422 3.43 -1.31 13.00
N LEU A 423 2.27 -1.13 12.36
CA LEU A 423 2.18 -1.29 10.90
C LEU A 423 3.05 -0.26 10.17
N ILE A 424 3.04 1.01 10.60
CA ILE A 424 3.83 2.06 9.96
C ILE A 424 5.34 1.84 10.17
N HIS A 425 5.78 1.62 11.42
CA HIS A 425 7.20 1.65 11.76
C HIS A 425 7.90 0.29 11.63
N LEU A 426 7.21 -0.83 11.85
CA LEU A 426 7.79 -2.17 11.76
C LEU A 426 7.44 -2.88 10.46
N ALA A 427 6.21 -2.71 9.97
CA ALA A 427 5.77 -3.34 8.72
C ALA A 427 5.98 -2.46 7.48
N GLY A 428 6.43 -1.21 7.65
CA GLY A 428 6.70 -0.29 6.54
C GLY A 428 5.44 0.21 5.84
N ALA A 429 4.30 0.22 6.54
CA ALA A 429 3.05 0.71 5.98
C ALA A 429 3.05 2.24 5.84
N GLU A 430 2.40 2.72 4.79
CA GLU A 430 2.05 4.13 4.66
C GLU A 430 0.61 4.33 5.11
N ALA A 431 0.32 5.48 5.71
CA ALA A 431 -0.96 5.71 6.39
C ALA A 431 -1.53 7.08 6.05
N ALA A 432 -2.68 7.11 5.38
CA ALA A 432 -3.48 8.31 5.19
C ALA A 432 -4.62 8.36 6.23
N GLY A 433 -4.95 9.55 6.75
CA GLY A 433 -5.82 9.69 7.92
C GLY A 433 -6.98 10.66 7.70
N LEU A 434 -8.19 10.24 8.09
CA LEU A 434 -9.42 11.03 7.97
C LEU A 434 -10.30 10.88 9.20
N ILE A 435 -10.81 12.00 9.74
CA ILE A 435 -11.92 11.98 10.70
C ILE A 435 -13.24 12.11 9.94
N LEU A 436 -14.17 11.23 10.28
CA LEU A 436 -15.51 11.11 9.74
C LEU A 436 -16.55 11.35 10.84
N GLY A 437 -17.83 11.40 10.47
CA GLY A 437 -18.97 11.63 11.38
C GLY A 437 -19.21 13.09 11.75
N ALA A 438 -18.32 14.00 11.31
CA ALA A 438 -18.54 15.44 11.35
C ALA A 438 -19.32 15.91 10.10
N ARG A 439 -19.79 17.17 10.09
CA ARG A 439 -20.45 17.77 8.92
C ARG A 439 -19.59 17.82 7.66
N VAL A 440 -18.27 17.92 7.84
CA VAL A 440 -17.26 17.83 6.78
C VAL A 440 -16.13 16.94 7.28
N PRO A 441 -15.45 16.16 6.42
CA PRO A 441 -14.30 15.37 6.83
C PRO A 441 -13.13 16.26 7.29
N ILE A 442 -12.33 15.75 8.22
CA ILE A 442 -11.13 16.43 8.73
C ILE A 442 -9.91 15.57 8.40
N VAL A 443 -9.07 16.06 7.50
CA VAL A 443 -7.80 15.45 7.13
C VAL A 443 -6.81 15.60 8.28
N LEU A 444 -6.41 14.47 8.87
CA LEU A 444 -5.41 14.44 9.93
C LEU A 444 -4.05 14.04 9.37
N THR A 445 -3.16 15.02 9.28
CA THR A 445 -1.76 14.76 8.92
C THR A 445 -0.90 14.63 10.16
N SER A 446 0.11 13.75 10.09
CA SER A 446 1.20 13.69 11.04
C SER A 446 2.27 14.73 10.71
N ARG A 447 3.01 15.14 11.74
CA ARG A 447 4.18 16.03 11.59
C ARG A 447 5.35 15.37 10.87
N ALA A 448 5.31 14.05 10.68
CA ALA A 448 6.34 13.30 9.98
C ALA A 448 5.92 12.91 8.54
N ASP A 449 4.67 13.18 8.15
CA ASP A 449 4.20 12.75 6.83
C ASP A 449 4.89 13.54 5.72
N GLY A 450 5.19 12.89 4.61
CA GLY A 450 5.64 13.53 3.37
C GLY A 450 4.49 14.14 2.58
N ALA A 451 4.81 14.77 1.45
CA ALA A 451 3.81 15.37 0.55
C ALA A 451 2.85 14.32 -0.03
N GLU A 452 3.34 13.13 -0.37
CA GLU A 452 2.55 12.04 -0.96
C GLU A 452 1.43 11.55 -0.04
N ILE A 453 1.73 11.32 1.25
CA ILE A 453 0.75 10.87 2.25
C ILE A 453 -0.31 11.95 2.50
N ARG A 454 0.08 13.23 2.50
CA ARG A 454 -0.88 14.34 2.59
C ARG A 454 -1.78 14.41 1.37
N ALA A 455 -1.22 14.26 0.17
CA ALA A 455 -1.99 14.17 -1.06
C ALA A 455 -2.96 12.97 -1.02
N ALA A 456 -2.52 11.80 -0.55
CA ALA A 456 -3.39 10.63 -0.38
C ALA A 456 -4.54 10.91 0.60
N SER A 457 -4.27 11.59 1.72
CA SER A 457 -5.31 11.95 2.70
C SER A 457 -6.30 12.99 2.14
N CYS A 458 -5.83 13.93 1.32
CA CYS A 458 -6.68 14.86 0.58
C CYS A 458 -7.52 14.15 -0.49
N ALA A 459 -6.93 13.19 -1.22
CA ALA A 459 -7.64 12.38 -2.21
C ALA A 459 -8.76 11.55 -1.56
N LEU A 460 -8.50 10.95 -0.39
CA LEU A 460 -9.52 10.27 0.42
C LEU A 460 -10.67 11.21 0.80
N ALA A 461 -10.35 12.42 1.26
CA ALA A 461 -11.37 13.42 1.61
C ALA A 461 -12.20 13.85 0.39
N GLN A 462 -11.55 14.09 -0.74
CA GLN A 462 -12.20 14.47 -1.99
C GLN A 462 -13.14 13.37 -2.50
N LEU A 463 -12.67 12.12 -2.56
CA LEU A 463 -13.48 10.97 -2.94
C LEU A 463 -14.68 10.81 -2.01
N PHE A 464 -14.47 10.96 -0.69
CA PHE A 464 -15.52 10.88 0.30
C PHE A 464 -16.63 11.94 0.08
N VAL A 465 -16.25 13.21 -0.10
CA VAL A 465 -17.20 14.32 -0.32
C VAL A 465 -17.99 14.15 -1.63
N HIS A 466 -17.35 13.71 -2.70
CA HIS A 466 -18.02 13.50 -3.99
C HIS A 466 -18.92 12.26 -3.99
N GLY A 467 -18.54 11.19 -3.27
CA GLY A 467 -19.38 10.00 -3.14
C GLY A 467 -20.65 10.25 -2.34
N ASP A 468 -20.57 11.02 -1.25
CA ASP A 468 -21.72 11.38 -0.41
C ASP A 468 -22.75 12.25 -1.15
N SER A 469 -22.31 13.01 -2.16
CA SER A 469 -23.19 13.85 -2.98
C SER A 469 -24.21 13.05 -3.80
N THR A 470 -24.00 11.73 -3.98
CA THR A 470 -24.99 10.83 -4.61
C THR A 470 -26.02 10.28 -3.62
N ALA A 471 -25.87 10.53 -2.32
CA ALA A 471 -26.69 9.95 -1.24
C ALA A 471 -27.59 10.95 -0.48
N SER A 472 -27.57 12.26 -0.78
CA SER A 472 -28.45 13.25 -0.13
C SER A 472 -29.42 13.94 -1.12
N PRO A 473 -30.74 13.70 -1.05
CA PRO A 473 -31.73 14.58 -1.67
C PRO A 473 -31.96 15.77 -0.72
N GLY A 474 -31.36 16.94 -1.00
CA GLY A 474 -31.69 18.12 -0.20
C GLY A 474 -30.83 19.38 -0.26
N ALA A 475 -29.87 19.52 -1.18
CA ALA A 475 -29.18 20.80 -1.38
C ALA A 475 -29.47 21.32 -2.78
N ALA A 476 -30.46 22.22 -2.88
CA ALA A 476 -30.70 22.98 -4.09
C ALA A 476 -29.45 23.82 -4.43
N PRO A 477 -29.02 23.89 -5.69
CA PRO A 477 -27.92 24.76 -6.10
C PRO A 477 -28.27 26.22 -5.79
N CYS A 478 -27.31 26.93 -5.20
CA CYS A 478 -27.37 28.37 -4.98
C CYS A 478 -27.53 29.07 -6.34
N PRO A 479 -28.50 29.99 -6.52
CA PRO A 479 -28.64 30.69 -7.80
C PRO A 479 -27.48 31.66 -8.00
N ASP A 480 -26.78 31.50 -9.13
CA ASP A 480 -25.81 32.45 -9.63
C ASP A 480 -26.41 33.85 -9.69
N THR A 481 -25.74 34.80 -9.05
CA THR A 481 -26.07 36.22 -9.17
C THR A 481 -25.60 36.72 -10.52
N GLN A 482 -26.53 36.82 -11.48
CA GLN A 482 -26.31 37.56 -12.71
C GLN A 482 -26.15 39.05 -12.39
N PRO A 483 -25.23 39.77 -13.05
CA PRO A 483 -25.10 41.20 -12.91
C PRO A 483 -26.25 41.91 -13.65
N THR A 484 -26.95 42.78 -12.92
CA THR A 484 -27.97 43.72 -13.42
C THR A 484 -27.44 44.59 -14.56
N GLU A 485 -27.98 44.42 -15.76
CA GLU A 485 -27.87 45.42 -16.83
C GLU A 485 -28.82 46.60 -16.55
N ALA A 486 -28.27 47.80 -16.77
CA ALA A 486 -28.93 49.07 -16.55
C ALA A 486 -30.02 49.34 -17.61
N ALA A 487 -31.09 49.99 -17.15
CA ALA A 487 -32.18 50.47 -17.97
C ALA A 487 -31.73 51.49 -19.04
N ALA A 488 -32.28 51.32 -20.24
CA ALA A 488 -32.59 52.37 -21.21
C ALA A 488 -33.97 52.08 -21.80
#